data_AF-A0A023G598-F1
#
_entry.id   AF-A0A023G598-F1
#
_cell.length_a   1.000
_cell.length_b   1.000
_cell.length_c   1.000
_cell.angle_alpha   90.00
_cell.angle_beta   90.00
_cell.angle_gamma   90.00
#
_symmetry.space_group_name_H-M   'P 1'
#
loop_
_entity.id
_entity.type
_entity.pdbx_description
1 polymer ?
#
loop_
_entity_poly.entity_id
_entity_poly.type
_entity_poly.pdbx_seq_one_letter_code
_entity_poly.pdbx_strand_id
1 'polypeptide(L)'
;MKATATRTAMLGVAFTKVALLLFVSPCYPSPVDQPFEIVPDLKPCLVAPPDIENGSHVEMVEKRTAMYNCNPEFWLSGPDTLTCVTLPDGNDTWRPEPAPQCYPIQDCPPIELEKGGYEGDCCAPGDNVTFYCYDPDRYSLMGAEEATCLLNGTWNVLIPTCQDRYCQDPGIGKRSQRSIVLNGRDYKRECCP
;
A
#
# COMPACT_ATOMS: atom_id res chain seq x y z
N MET A 1 54.43 -22.97 -64.26
CA MET A 1 53.83 -21.65 -64.53
C MET A 1 52.45 -21.86 -65.16
N LYS A 2 51.50 -21.00 -64.77
CA LYS A 2 50.03 -21.12 -64.86
C LYS A 2 49.45 -21.53 -66.23
N ALA A 3 48.36 -22.30 -66.21
CA ALA A 3 47.13 -21.96 -66.94
C ALA A 3 45.91 -22.75 -66.43
N THR A 4 44.82 -22.01 -66.28
CA THR A 4 43.48 -22.31 -65.77
C THR A 4 42.58 -22.94 -66.86
N ALA A 5 41.57 -23.76 -66.50
CA ALA A 5 40.25 -23.73 -67.16
C ALA A 5 39.18 -24.62 -66.46
N THR A 6 38.13 -23.93 -66.03
CA THR A 6 36.71 -24.28 -65.82
C THR A 6 36.08 -25.33 -66.76
N ARG A 7 35.16 -26.18 -66.24
CA ARG A 7 33.70 -26.18 -66.54
C ARG A 7 32.95 -27.40 -65.95
N THR A 8 31.87 -27.08 -65.24
CA THR A 8 30.50 -27.65 -65.26
C THR A 8 30.27 -29.16 -65.42
N ALA A 9 29.60 -29.76 -64.43
CA ALA A 9 28.67 -30.87 -64.65
C ALA A 9 27.48 -30.74 -63.67
N MET A 10 26.29 -30.52 -64.23
CA MET A 10 24.99 -30.64 -63.57
C MET A 10 24.60 -32.12 -63.57
N LEU A 11 24.15 -32.69 -62.45
CA LEU A 11 23.33 -33.90 -62.47
C LEU A 11 22.51 -34.08 -61.18
N GLY A 12 21.19 -34.18 -61.36
CA GLY A 12 20.32 -35.08 -60.61
C GLY A 12 19.68 -34.53 -59.34
N VAL A 13 18.46 -34.00 -59.47
CA VAL A 13 17.50 -33.95 -58.37
C VAL A 13 17.02 -35.39 -58.12
N ALA A 14 17.48 -36.00 -57.02
CA ALA A 14 16.96 -37.28 -56.55
C ALA A 14 15.75 -37.02 -55.63
N PHE A 15 14.55 -37.40 -56.08
CA PHE A 15 13.37 -37.47 -55.23
C PHE A 15 13.48 -38.71 -54.32
N THR A 16 14.06 -38.54 -53.15
CA THR A 16 14.07 -39.59 -52.12
C THR A 16 12.68 -39.71 -51.53
N LYS A 17 12.09 -40.90 -51.64
CA LYS A 17 10.79 -41.28 -51.04
C LYS A 17 10.73 -40.82 -49.58
N VAL A 18 9.75 -39.97 -49.26
CA VAL A 18 9.38 -39.68 -47.87
C VAL A 18 8.78 -40.96 -47.28
N ALA A 19 9.55 -41.65 -46.44
CA ALA A 19 9.02 -42.71 -45.60
C ALA A 19 8.10 -42.06 -44.56
N LEU A 20 6.80 -42.36 -44.64
CA LEU A 20 5.83 -42.02 -43.60
C LEU A 20 6.22 -42.79 -42.33
N LEU A 21 7.03 -42.17 -41.47
CA LEU A 21 7.19 -42.60 -40.09
C LEU A 21 5.87 -42.26 -39.40
N LEU A 22 5.01 -43.27 -39.21
CA LEU A 22 3.90 -43.18 -38.27
C LEU A 22 4.51 -43.01 -36.87
N PHE A 23 4.75 -41.77 -36.48
CA PHE A 23 5.01 -41.42 -35.09
C PHE A 23 3.72 -41.71 -34.32
N VAL A 24 3.65 -42.89 -33.71
CA VAL A 24 2.71 -43.13 -32.64
C VAL A 24 3.20 -42.27 -31.48
N SER A 25 2.72 -41.03 -31.42
CA SER A 25 3.00 -40.13 -30.30
C SER A 25 2.64 -40.86 -29.01
N PRO A 26 3.55 -40.98 -28.03
CA PRO A 26 3.17 -41.50 -26.73
C PRO A 26 2.06 -40.60 -26.19
N CYS A 27 0.89 -41.19 -25.93
CA CYS A 27 -0.15 -40.51 -25.18
C CYS A 27 0.44 -40.19 -23.80
N TYR A 28 0.86 -38.94 -23.60
CA TYR A 28 1.12 -38.43 -22.27
C TYR A 28 -0.26 -38.31 -21.61
N PRO A 29 -0.57 -39.07 -20.54
CA PRO A 29 -1.84 -38.92 -19.86
C PRO A 29 -1.96 -37.47 -19.34
N SER A 30 -3.11 -36.85 -19.58
CA SER A 30 -3.39 -35.50 -19.09
C SER A 30 -3.35 -35.46 -17.56
N PRO A 31 -3.07 -34.31 -16.92
CA PRO A 31 -3.00 -34.14 -15.47
C PRO A 31 -4.37 -34.24 -14.75
N VAL A 32 -5.31 -35.02 -15.28
CA VAL A 32 -6.68 -35.17 -14.75
C VAL A 32 -6.83 -36.46 -13.93
N ASP A 33 -5.82 -37.34 -13.95
CA ASP A 33 -5.77 -38.58 -13.15
C ASP A 33 -4.76 -38.49 -11.99
N GLN A 34 -4.38 -37.28 -11.55
CA GLN A 34 -3.81 -37.17 -10.20
C GLN A 34 -4.97 -37.43 -9.24
N PRO A 35 -4.88 -38.43 -8.34
CA PRO A 35 -5.81 -38.51 -7.23
C PRO A 35 -5.85 -37.11 -6.60
N PHE A 36 -7.04 -36.60 -6.29
CA PHE A 36 -7.11 -35.61 -5.22
C PHE A 36 -6.30 -36.22 -4.09
N GLU A 37 -5.11 -35.67 -3.81
CA GLU A 37 -4.49 -35.89 -2.51
C GLU A 37 -5.55 -35.36 -1.56
N ILE A 38 -6.30 -36.29 -0.97
CA ILE A 38 -7.15 -36.02 0.17
C ILE A 38 -6.16 -35.40 1.14
N VAL A 39 -6.24 -34.09 1.30
CA VAL A 39 -5.31 -33.32 2.12
C VAL A 39 -5.23 -34.09 3.43
N PRO A 40 -4.08 -34.71 3.75
CA PRO A 40 -3.99 -35.60 4.90
C PRO A 40 -4.38 -34.75 6.10
N ASP A 41 -5.42 -35.18 6.83
CA ASP A 41 -6.03 -34.50 7.97
C ASP A 41 -5.04 -33.51 8.56
N LEU A 42 -5.20 -32.21 8.25
CA LEU A 42 -4.28 -31.18 8.68
C LEU A 42 -4.27 -31.28 10.21
N LYS A 43 -3.23 -31.92 10.78
CA LYS A 43 -3.09 -32.13 12.22
C LYS A 43 -3.28 -30.80 12.93
N PRO A 44 -4.20 -30.66 13.91
CA PRO A 44 -4.40 -29.40 14.62
C PRO A 44 -3.11 -28.93 15.30
N CYS A 45 -2.99 -27.61 15.52
CA CYS A 45 -1.85 -27.05 16.23
C CYS A 45 -1.73 -27.68 17.63
N LEU A 46 -0.52 -28.06 18.03
CA LEU A 46 -0.28 -28.64 19.35
C LEU A 46 -0.36 -27.63 20.50
N VAL A 47 -0.26 -26.33 20.17
CA VAL A 47 -0.28 -25.23 21.14
C VAL A 47 -1.49 -24.34 20.84
N ALA A 48 -2.23 -23.95 21.87
CA ALA A 48 -3.35 -23.03 21.72
C ALA A 48 -2.88 -21.65 21.22
N PRO A 49 -3.69 -20.93 20.42
CA PRO A 49 -3.39 -19.53 20.07
C PRO A 49 -3.21 -18.68 21.34
N PRO A 50 -2.27 -17.71 21.35
CA PRO A 50 -2.12 -16.81 22.48
C PRO A 50 -3.40 -16.03 22.77
N ASP A 51 -3.80 -15.94 24.03
CA ASP A 51 -4.86 -15.03 24.47
C ASP A 51 -4.33 -13.58 24.50
N ILE A 52 -5.20 -12.63 24.18
CA ILE A 52 -4.88 -11.20 24.18
C ILE A 52 -5.82 -10.45 25.12
N GLU A 53 -5.29 -9.43 25.80
CA GLU A 53 -6.09 -8.56 26.67
C GLU A 53 -7.06 -7.71 25.84
N ASN A 54 -8.28 -7.49 26.35
CA ASN A 54 -9.33 -6.72 25.67
C ASN A 54 -9.66 -7.21 24.26
N GLY A 55 -9.47 -8.50 23.99
CA GLY A 55 -9.82 -9.13 22.73
C GLY A 55 -10.11 -10.61 22.87
N SER A 56 -10.39 -11.23 21.73
CA SER A 56 -10.68 -12.66 21.62
C SER A 56 -10.19 -13.17 20.27
N HIS A 57 -10.15 -14.49 20.10
CA HIS A 57 -9.83 -15.12 18.84
C HIS A 57 -10.80 -16.25 18.51
N VAL A 58 -10.95 -16.52 17.21
CA VAL A 58 -11.68 -17.68 16.68
C VAL A 58 -10.73 -18.54 15.86
N GLU A 59 -10.61 -19.81 16.22
CA GLU A 59 -9.89 -20.79 15.40
C GLU A 59 -10.74 -21.17 14.18
N MET A 60 -10.11 -21.19 13.01
CA MET A 60 -10.73 -21.71 11.78
C MET A 60 -10.90 -23.23 11.86
N VAL A 61 -11.65 -23.81 10.90
CA VAL A 61 -12.04 -25.23 10.89
C VAL A 61 -10.84 -26.18 11.04
N GLU A 62 -9.70 -25.86 10.43
CA GLU A 62 -8.49 -26.68 10.46
C GLU A 62 -7.61 -26.47 11.72
N LYS A 63 -8.00 -25.55 12.63
CA LYS A 63 -7.24 -25.18 13.85
C LYS A 63 -5.75 -24.92 13.62
N ARG A 64 -5.43 -24.37 12.45
CA ARG A 64 -4.10 -23.84 12.12
C ARG A 64 -4.08 -22.33 11.94
N THR A 65 -5.24 -21.71 11.89
CA THR A 65 -5.36 -20.27 11.72
C THR A 65 -6.31 -19.75 12.78
N ALA A 66 -5.89 -18.72 13.50
CA ALA A 66 -6.69 -18.03 14.50
C ALA A 66 -6.87 -16.58 14.05
N MET A 67 -8.12 -16.13 14.00
CA MET A 67 -8.47 -14.75 13.66
C MET A 67 -8.81 -13.99 14.93
N TYR A 68 -8.14 -12.87 15.15
CA TYR A 68 -8.22 -12.05 16.35
C TYR A 68 -9.16 -10.88 16.15
N ASN A 69 -9.90 -10.52 17.19
CA ASN A 69 -10.76 -9.36 17.22
C ASN A 69 -10.73 -8.70 18.59
N CYS A 70 -10.75 -7.38 18.63
CA CYS A 70 -10.80 -6.63 19.88
C CYS A 70 -12.23 -6.48 20.41
N ASN A 71 -12.34 -6.32 21.72
CA ASN A 71 -13.59 -5.95 22.37
C ASN A 71 -14.08 -4.57 21.87
N PRO A 72 -15.36 -4.24 22.02
CA PRO A 72 -15.86 -2.90 21.72
C PRO A 72 -15.03 -1.82 22.42
N GLU A 73 -14.84 -0.67 21.78
CA GLU A 73 -13.98 0.44 22.21
C GLU A 73 -12.46 0.20 22.13
N PHE A 74 -12.02 -0.93 21.55
CA PHE A 74 -10.61 -1.22 21.31
C PHE A 74 -10.33 -1.48 19.83
N TRP A 75 -9.16 -1.10 19.36
CA TRP A 75 -8.68 -1.38 18.00
C TRP A 75 -7.51 -2.35 18.01
N LEU A 76 -7.43 -3.17 16.97
CA LEU A 76 -6.41 -4.20 16.83
C LEU A 76 -5.14 -3.61 16.20
N SER A 77 -4.04 -3.67 16.95
CA SER A 77 -2.71 -3.29 16.50
C SER A 77 -1.87 -4.55 16.25
N GLY A 78 -1.49 -4.76 14.98
CA GLY A 78 -0.74 -5.94 14.55
C GLY A 78 -1.54 -6.81 13.58
N PRO A 79 -1.12 -8.07 13.37
CA PRO A 79 -1.79 -9.00 12.45
C PRO A 79 -3.17 -9.41 12.99
N ASP A 80 -4.20 -9.38 12.15
CA ASP A 80 -5.54 -9.88 12.47
C ASP A 80 -5.64 -11.41 12.49
N THR A 81 -4.63 -12.08 11.95
CA THR A 81 -4.59 -13.52 11.77
C THR A 81 -3.21 -14.05 12.12
N LEU A 82 -3.20 -15.08 12.96
CA LEU A 82 -2.00 -15.87 13.23
C LEU A 82 -2.18 -17.25 12.61
N THR A 83 -1.09 -17.78 12.08
CA THR A 83 -1.00 -19.12 11.53
C THR A 83 -0.03 -19.95 12.36
N CYS A 84 -0.47 -21.14 12.75
CA CYS A 84 0.36 -22.13 13.41
C CYS A 84 1.31 -22.76 12.39
N VAL A 85 2.60 -22.67 12.69
CA VAL A 85 3.67 -23.28 11.91
C VAL A 85 4.46 -24.23 12.79
N THR A 86 4.86 -25.37 12.23
CA THR A 86 5.79 -26.29 12.88
C THR A 86 7.22 -25.83 12.60
N LEU A 87 7.97 -25.52 13.65
CA LEU A 87 9.38 -25.15 13.59
C LEU A 87 10.27 -26.36 13.24
N PRO A 88 11.53 -26.13 12.80
CA PRO A 88 12.44 -27.21 12.42
C PRO A 88 12.78 -28.21 13.53
N ASP A 89 12.63 -27.81 14.80
CA ASP A 89 12.79 -28.68 15.97
C ASP A 89 11.54 -29.54 16.25
N GLY A 90 10.49 -29.41 15.44
CA GLY A 90 9.24 -30.14 15.54
C GLY A 90 8.23 -29.53 16.52
N ASN A 91 8.52 -28.38 17.11
CA ASN A 91 7.56 -27.65 17.96
C ASN A 91 6.58 -26.83 17.11
N ASP A 92 5.37 -26.59 17.60
CA ASP A 92 4.41 -25.71 16.93
C ASP A 92 4.41 -24.32 17.57
N THR A 93 4.33 -23.28 16.75
CA THR A 93 4.29 -21.88 17.20
C THR A 93 3.35 -21.05 16.32
N TRP A 94 2.75 -20.00 16.88
CA TRP A 94 1.88 -19.08 16.16
C TRP A 94 2.68 -17.93 15.56
N ARG A 95 2.47 -17.64 14.28
CA ARG A 95 3.18 -16.61 13.53
C ARG A 95 2.21 -15.70 12.74
N PRO A 96 2.57 -14.43 12.51
CA PRO A 96 3.80 -13.77 12.98
C PRO A 96 3.78 -13.47 14.49
N GLU A 97 4.97 -13.34 15.09
CA GLU A 97 5.10 -12.86 16.48
C GLU A 97 5.53 -11.37 16.48
N PRO A 98 5.14 -10.57 17.49
CA PRO A 98 4.26 -10.93 18.61
C PRO A 98 2.79 -11.05 18.19
N ALA A 99 1.97 -11.65 19.06
CA ALA A 99 0.51 -11.64 18.91
C ALA A 99 -0.01 -10.18 18.89
N PRO A 100 -1.13 -9.92 18.19
CA PRO A 100 -1.68 -8.56 18.11
C PRO A 100 -2.13 -8.05 19.48
N GLN A 101 -2.22 -6.74 19.61
CA GLN A 101 -2.65 -6.10 20.85
C GLN A 101 -3.87 -5.22 20.63
N CYS A 102 -4.75 -5.18 21.62
CA CYS A 102 -5.93 -4.32 21.61
C CYS A 102 -5.66 -3.06 22.43
N TYR A 103 -5.68 -1.90 21.76
CA TYR A 103 -5.53 -0.60 22.40
C TYR A 103 -6.86 0.14 22.44
N PRO A 104 -7.11 0.95 23.48
CA PRO A 104 -8.32 1.75 23.54
C PRO A 104 -8.37 2.69 22.32
N ILE A 105 -9.54 2.79 21.73
CA ILE A 105 -9.83 3.77 20.69
C ILE A 105 -9.79 5.16 21.32
N GLN A 106 -9.17 6.11 20.62
CA GLN A 106 -9.00 7.48 21.10
C GLN A 106 -9.46 8.47 20.05
N ASP A 107 -10.11 9.54 20.50
CA ASP A 107 -10.42 10.70 19.67
C ASP A 107 -9.15 11.45 19.29
N CYS A 108 -9.18 12.11 18.14
CA CYS A 108 -8.06 12.93 17.71
C CYS A 108 -8.03 14.29 18.42
N PRO A 109 -6.85 14.92 18.54
CA PRO A 109 -6.75 16.27 19.08
C PRO A 109 -7.63 17.25 18.29
N PRO A 110 -8.32 18.18 18.98
CA PRO A 110 -9.04 19.27 18.32
C PRO A 110 -8.14 20.03 17.35
N ILE A 111 -8.71 20.43 16.22
CA ILE A 111 -7.99 21.16 15.19
C ILE A 111 -8.00 22.64 15.52
N GLU A 112 -6.81 23.22 15.59
CA GLU A 112 -6.61 24.67 15.66
C GLU A 112 -5.83 25.11 14.41
N LEU A 113 -6.47 25.90 13.53
CA LEU A 113 -5.85 26.42 12.32
C LEU A 113 -5.86 27.95 12.35
N GLU A 114 -4.69 28.55 12.55
CA GLU A 114 -4.57 30.02 12.49
C GLU A 114 -4.86 30.50 11.06
N LYS A 115 -5.65 31.58 10.91
CA LYS A 115 -6.06 32.13 9.60
C LYS A 115 -6.78 31.12 8.71
N GLY A 116 -7.38 30.09 9.28
CA GLY A 116 -8.16 29.09 8.54
C GLY A 116 -9.18 28.37 9.40
N GLY A 117 -9.89 27.44 8.77
CA GLY A 117 -10.84 26.56 9.40
C GLY A 117 -10.87 25.20 8.71
N TYR A 118 -11.83 24.38 9.10
CA TYR A 118 -12.13 23.13 8.45
C TYR A 118 -13.64 22.94 8.29
N GLU A 119 -14.01 22.10 7.33
CA GLU A 119 -15.37 21.61 7.11
C GLU A 119 -15.41 20.10 7.38
N GLY A 120 -16.56 19.56 7.79
CA GLY A 120 -16.73 18.15 8.11
C GLY A 120 -17.03 17.88 9.58
N ASP A 121 -17.18 16.59 9.90
CA ASP A 121 -17.37 16.11 11.28
C ASP A 121 -16.00 15.99 11.97
N CYS A 122 -15.95 16.20 13.28
CA CYS A 122 -14.73 16.08 14.08
C CYS A 122 -15.11 15.77 15.54
N CYS A 123 -14.28 15.05 16.33
CA CYS A 123 -12.95 14.51 16.02
C CYS A 123 -12.85 13.02 16.40
N ALA A 124 -13.95 12.30 16.19
CA ALA A 124 -14.06 10.89 16.46
C ALA A 124 -13.30 10.08 15.39
N PRO A 125 -12.87 8.85 15.70
CA PRO A 125 -12.22 7.98 14.72
C PRO A 125 -13.08 7.76 13.47
N GLY A 126 -12.47 7.89 12.30
CA GLY A 126 -13.13 7.80 11.01
C GLY A 126 -13.65 9.14 10.47
N ASP A 127 -13.77 10.16 11.32
CA ASP A 127 -14.13 11.52 10.90
C ASP A 127 -13.10 12.04 9.88
N ASN A 128 -13.59 12.74 8.86
CA ASN A 128 -12.80 13.35 7.81
C ASN A 128 -13.13 14.83 7.71
N VAL A 129 -12.08 15.64 7.66
CA VAL A 129 -12.17 17.09 7.60
C VAL A 129 -11.44 17.62 6.39
N THR A 130 -11.95 18.70 5.80
CA THR A 130 -11.32 19.43 4.71
C THR A 130 -10.91 20.82 5.20
N PHE A 131 -9.63 21.17 5.06
CA PHE A 131 -9.09 22.44 5.54
C PHE A 131 -9.22 23.55 4.51
N TYR A 132 -9.37 24.78 4.99
CA TYR A 132 -9.35 25.97 4.16
C TYR A 132 -8.72 27.15 4.90
N CYS A 133 -8.16 28.09 4.13
CA CYS A 133 -7.68 29.35 4.68
C CYS A 133 -8.74 30.44 4.53
N TYR A 134 -8.89 31.26 5.57
CA TYR A 134 -9.67 32.49 5.49
C TYR A 134 -8.99 33.43 4.48
N ASP A 135 -9.75 34.14 3.66
CA ASP A 135 -9.22 35.06 2.63
C ASP A 135 -8.19 34.40 1.68
N PRO A 136 -8.64 33.63 0.68
CA PRO A 136 -7.77 32.87 -0.23
C PRO A 136 -6.88 33.75 -1.13
N ASP A 137 -7.21 35.05 -1.26
CA ASP A 137 -6.38 36.02 -1.95
C ASP A 137 -5.14 36.40 -1.12
N ARG A 138 -5.20 36.26 0.20
CA ARG A 138 -4.10 36.58 1.14
C ARG A 138 -3.40 35.36 1.71
N TYR A 139 -4.08 34.24 1.89
CA TYR A 139 -3.53 33.05 2.53
C TYR A 139 -3.56 31.83 1.61
N SER A 140 -2.53 31.00 1.71
CA SER A 140 -2.43 29.72 1.01
C SER A 140 -2.29 28.58 2.01
N LEU A 141 -3.00 27.48 1.76
CA LEU A 141 -2.90 26.26 2.55
C LEU A 141 -1.57 25.56 2.23
N MET A 142 -0.80 25.25 3.27
CA MET A 142 0.48 24.55 3.19
C MET A 142 0.35 23.23 3.94
N GLY A 143 0.24 22.13 3.20
CA GLY A 143 0.07 20.79 3.75
C GLY A 143 -1.02 20.01 3.01
N ALA A 144 -1.60 19.02 3.69
CA ALA A 144 -2.72 18.25 3.17
C ALA A 144 -4.02 19.08 3.20
N GLU A 145 -4.86 18.92 2.18
CA GLU A 145 -6.18 19.55 2.11
C GLU A 145 -7.22 18.82 2.97
N GLU A 146 -7.01 17.53 3.24
CA GLU A 146 -7.92 16.69 4.03
C GLU A 146 -7.15 15.89 5.08
N ALA A 147 -7.79 15.64 6.22
CA ALA A 147 -7.29 14.72 7.24
C ALA A 147 -8.40 13.81 7.76
N THR A 148 -8.05 12.58 8.10
CA THR A 148 -8.93 11.58 8.71
C THR A 148 -8.41 11.19 10.08
N CYS A 149 -9.30 11.14 11.08
CA CYS A 149 -8.93 10.70 12.41
C CYS A 149 -8.78 9.17 12.47
N LEU A 150 -7.63 8.69 12.93
CA LEU A 150 -7.33 7.27 13.08
C LEU A 150 -7.72 6.77 14.48
N LEU A 151 -7.96 5.46 14.58
CA LEU A 151 -8.35 4.78 15.84
C LEU A 151 -7.33 4.94 16.99
N ASN A 152 -6.08 5.25 16.66
CA ASN A 152 -5.01 5.48 17.64
C ASN A 152 -4.99 6.92 18.20
N GLY A 153 -6.00 7.74 17.89
CA GLY A 153 -6.07 9.14 18.34
C GLY A 153 -5.15 10.08 17.59
N THR A 154 -4.74 9.73 16.36
CA THR A 154 -3.89 10.59 15.53
C THR A 154 -4.53 10.87 14.17
N TRP A 155 -4.24 12.05 13.63
CA TRP A 155 -4.61 12.38 12.25
C TRP A 155 -3.71 11.61 11.27
N ASN A 156 -4.28 11.10 10.17
CA ASN A 156 -3.54 10.36 9.14
C ASN A 156 -2.46 11.20 8.43
N VAL A 157 -2.57 12.53 8.51
CA VAL A 157 -1.63 13.52 8.00
C VAL A 157 -1.39 14.59 9.07
N LEU A 158 -0.31 15.35 8.93
CA LEU A 158 -0.09 16.52 9.76
C LEU A 158 -1.11 17.61 9.42
N ILE A 159 -1.65 18.26 10.45
CA ILE A 159 -2.54 19.42 10.29
C ILE A 159 -1.80 20.51 9.50
N PRO A 160 -2.39 21.04 8.41
CA PRO A 160 -1.75 22.04 7.55
C PRO A 160 -1.63 23.40 8.24
N THR A 161 -0.99 24.35 7.56
CA THR A 161 -0.90 25.75 8.02
C THR A 161 -1.37 26.71 6.93
N CYS A 162 -1.99 27.83 7.32
CA CYS A 162 -2.32 28.91 6.40
C CYS A 162 -1.24 29.98 6.43
N GLN A 163 -0.49 30.09 5.34
CA GLN A 163 0.62 31.04 5.23
C GLN A 163 0.22 32.22 4.36
N ASP A 164 0.71 33.42 4.72
CA ASP A 164 0.52 34.61 3.91
C ASP A 164 1.12 34.36 2.51
N ARG A 165 0.29 34.46 1.48
CA ARG A 165 0.69 34.42 0.07
C ARG A 165 1.68 35.55 -0.23
N TYR A 166 1.61 36.65 0.50
CA TYR A 166 2.52 37.78 0.38
C TYR A 166 3.48 37.79 1.57
N CYS A 167 4.75 37.53 1.29
CA CYS A 167 5.79 37.54 2.31
C CYS A 167 5.78 38.93 2.94
N GLN A 168 5.74 39.01 4.29
CA GLN A 168 6.02 40.27 4.96
C GLN A 168 7.40 40.73 4.49
N ASP A 169 7.43 41.83 3.73
CA ASP A 169 8.66 42.45 3.25
C ASP A 169 9.57 42.62 4.48
N PRO A 170 10.74 41.93 4.55
CA PRO A 170 11.63 42.02 5.70
C PRO A 170 12.13 43.46 5.75
N GLY A 171 11.48 44.26 6.60
CA GLY A 171 11.36 45.70 6.46
C GLY A 171 12.58 46.38 5.85
N ILE A 172 12.50 46.73 4.57
CA ILE A 172 13.36 47.78 4.04
C ILE A 172 12.81 49.08 4.63
N GLY A 173 13.53 49.58 5.63
CA GLY A 173 13.29 50.89 6.20
C GLY A 173 12.99 51.92 5.11
N LYS A 174 11.85 52.60 5.27
CA LYS A 174 11.41 53.79 4.54
C LYS A 174 11.10 53.60 3.04
N ARG A 175 9.79 53.64 2.75
CA ARG A 175 9.12 53.85 1.45
C ARG A 175 9.50 52.86 0.33
N SER A 176 8.70 51.81 0.16
CA SER A 176 8.46 51.22 -1.17
C SER A 176 7.28 50.24 -1.15
N GLN A 177 6.06 50.70 -1.37
CA GLN A 177 5.00 49.83 -1.88
C GLN A 177 5.35 49.54 -3.34
N ARG A 178 5.90 48.35 -3.63
CA ARG A 178 6.17 47.92 -5.01
C ARG A 178 5.31 46.71 -5.32
N SER A 179 4.11 46.96 -5.86
CA SER A 179 3.63 46.14 -6.96
C SER A 179 4.62 46.30 -8.11
N ILE A 180 4.98 45.22 -8.78
CA ILE A 180 5.83 45.30 -9.96
C ILE A 180 4.88 45.53 -11.13
N VAL A 181 4.87 46.71 -11.73
CA VAL A 181 4.06 46.93 -12.95
C VAL A 181 4.83 46.39 -14.14
N LEU A 182 4.43 45.24 -14.70
CA LEU A 182 4.96 44.74 -15.98
C LEU A 182 3.87 44.93 -17.04
N ASN A 183 4.18 45.64 -18.14
CA ASN A 183 3.25 45.88 -19.24
C ASN A 183 1.88 46.46 -18.80
N GLY A 184 1.88 47.35 -17.81
CA GLY A 184 0.65 47.98 -17.29
C GLY A 184 -0.19 47.10 -16.36
N ARG A 185 0.27 45.91 -15.98
CA ARG A 185 -0.36 45.06 -14.95
C ARG A 185 0.45 45.07 -13.66
N ASP A 186 -0.22 45.32 -12.54
CA ASP A 186 0.36 45.22 -11.20
C ASP A 186 0.55 43.75 -10.80
N TYR A 187 1.81 43.32 -10.64
CA TYR A 187 2.17 42.01 -10.10
C TYR A 187 2.43 42.13 -8.60
N LYS A 188 1.57 41.50 -7.80
CA LYS A 188 1.83 41.29 -6.37
C LYS A 188 2.83 40.12 -6.23
N ARG A 189 3.87 40.27 -5.41
CA ARG A 189 4.87 39.21 -5.19
C ARG A 189 4.29 38.12 -4.32
N GLU A 190 3.80 37.04 -4.92
CA GLU A 190 3.45 35.82 -4.20
C GLU A 190 4.74 35.14 -3.71
N CYS A 191 4.75 34.63 -2.48
CA CYS A 191 5.81 33.76 -1.99
C CYS A 191 5.75 32.47 -2.81
N CYS A 192 6.88 32.04 -3.36
CA CYS A 192 6.99 30.67 -3.87
C CYS A 192 6.95 29.69 -2.69
N PRO A 193 6.25 28.55 -2.80
CA PRO A 193 6.37 27.44 -1.85
C PRO A 193 7.78 26.82 -1.87
#